data_AF-A0AAN5CXR5-F1
#
_entry.id   AF-A0AAN5CXR5-F1
#
_cell.length_a   1.000
_cell.length_b   1.000
_cell.length_c   1.000
_cell.angle_alpha   90.00
_cell.angle_beta   90.00
_cell.angle_gamma   90.00
#
_symmetry.space_group_name_H-M   'P 1'
#
loop_
_entity.id
_entity.type
_entity.pdbx_description
1 polymer ?
#
loop_
_entity_poly.entity_id
_entity_poly.type
_entity_poly.pdbx_seq_one_letter_code
_entity_poly.pdbx_strand_id
1 'polypeptide(L)'
;QNTQFWIGLYCKWNEEYEAATARIGKRAWFDGSPYNSDDYTNFVSPDDEHDMCNVGSVGTFIYNGVLKGKWQKQVFNRTVTTLMCSRPDPEPIPPTTSITTKTTTTTTRRTTQPIVADETTTDLDDEGRTTTTDDNTEPTEPADPTTESPTVVTTMTTSEQPTTSHINSHALTQLELILIIMLASITLTVIIVIMLYFLCKRIRKERVQEIVSNMQKRFSRSNTNAIVRTDEWEIKRQFVGTDYSRQLGRGAFGSVYLGRVFPGN
;
A
#
# COMPACT_ATOMS: atom_id res chain seq x y z
N GLN A 1 -20.55 14.92 13.55
CA GLN A 1 -20.92 13.49 13.38
C GLN A 1 -19.71 12.65 13.79
N ASN A 2 -19.86 11.72 14.73
CA ASN A 2 -18.76 10.92 15.29
C ASN A 2 -18.48 9.68 14.45
N THR A 3 -18.25 9.85 13.15
CA THR A 3 -18.03 8.73 12.23
C THR A 3 -16.53 8.43 12.11
N GLN A 4 -16.17 7.16 12.23
CA GLN A 4 -14.84 6.65 11.93
C GLN A 4 -15.00 5.54 10.89
N PHE A 5 -14.16 5.54 9.86
CA PHE A 5 -14.16 4.48 8.87
C PHE A 5 -12.75 4.20 8.37
N TRP A 6 -12.53 2.96 7.94
CA TRP A 6 -11.29 2.55 7.31
C TRP A 6 -11.11 3.24 5.96
N ILE A 7 -9.90 3.74 5.71
CA ILE A 7 -9.46 4.19 4.39
C ILE A 7 -8.50 3.17 3.80
N GLY A 8 -8.48 3.06 2.47
CA GLY A 8 -7.62 2.13 1.74
C GLY A 8 -6.14 2.51 1.73
N LEU A 9 -5.60 3.10 2.80
CA LEU A 9 -4.19 3.42 2.95
C LEU A 9 -3.54 2.43 3.92
N TYR A 10 -2.39 1.89 3.56
CA TYR A 10 -1.65 0.94 4.39
C TYR A 10 -0.14 1.10 4.27
N CYS A 11 0.59 0.47 5.19
CA CYS A 11 2.05 0.43 5.15
C CYS A 11 2.52 -0.81 4.37
N LYS A 12 3.02 -0.62 3.15
CA LYS A 12 3.55 -1.69 2.30
C LYS A 12 4.98 -2.00 2.72
N TRP A 13 5.26 -3.28 3.00
CA TRP A 13 6.61 -3.77 3.24
C TRP A 13 7.48 -3.56 1.99
N ASN A 14 8.68 -3.00 2.16
CA ASN A 14 9.63 -2.85 1.06
C ASN A 14 10.74 -3.91 1.19
N GLU A 15 10.82 -4.83 0.23
CA GLU A 15 11.82 -5.90 0.18
C GLU A 15 13.24 -5.35 -0.01
N GLU A 16 13.40 -4.16 -0.59
CA GLU A 16 14.71 -3.53 -0.80
C GLU A 16 15.42 -3.15 0.51
N TYR A 17 14.70 -3.08 1.63
CA TYR A 17 15.22 -2.67 2.94
C TYR A 17 15.52 -3.84 3.88
N GLU A 18 15.64 -5.07 3.36
CA GLU A 18 15.89 -6.29 4.15
C GLU A 18 17.14 -6.24 5.06
N ALA A 19 18.10 -5.36 4.78
CA ALA A 19 19.41 -5.37 5.43
C ALA A 19 19.48 -4.61 6.78
N ALA A 20 18.46 -3.86 7.19
CA ALA A 20 18.51 -3.09 8.42
C ALA A 20 17.37 -3.44 9.37
N THR A 21 17.68 -3.55 10.65
CA THR A 21 16.83 -3.87 11.81
C THR A 21 15.54 -3.06 11.97
N ALA A 22 15.23 -2.15 11.05
CA ALA A 22 14.06 -1.31 11.09
C ALA A 22 12.99 -1.86 10.13
N ARG A 23 11.83 -2.24 10.69
CA ARG A 23 10.62 -2.66 9.96
C ARG A 23 9.98 -1.47 9.22
N ILE A 24 10.72 -0.86 8.32
CA ILE A 24 10.30 0.33 7.58
C ILE A 24 9.67 -0.13 6.26
N GLY A 25 8.52 0.47 5.95
CA GLY A 25 7.81 0.30 4.70
C GLY A 25 7.47 1.66 4.09
N LYS A 26 6.88 1.62 2.90
CA LYS A 26 6.32 2.81 2.22
C LYS A 26 4.81 2.77 2.27
N ARG A 27 4.16 3.91 2.45
CA ARG A 27 2.70 4.01 2.35
C ARG A 27 2.25 3.72 0.92
N ALA A 28 1.15 2.99 0.79
CA ALA A 28 0.51 2.71 -0.48
C ALA A 28 -1.01 2.66 -0.32
N TRP A 29 -1.71 3.02 -1.38
CA TRP A 29 -3.14 2.81 -1.49
C TRP A 29 -3.46 1.34 -1.79
N PHE A 30 -4.67 0.92 -1.47
CA PHE A 30 -5.14 -0.46 -1.58
C PHE A 30 -5.10 -1.00 -3.03
N ASP A 31 -5.17 -0.10 -4.02
CA ASP A 31 -4.98 -0.42 -5.44
C ASP A 31 -3.51 -0.64 -5.83
N GLY A 32 -2.57 -0.42 -4.90
CA GLY A 32 -1.14 -0.57 -5.09
C GLY A 32 -0.42 0.71 -5.51
N SER A 33 -1.14 1.80 -5.78
CA SER A 33 -0.52 3.08 -6.11
C SER A 33 0.27 3.65 -4.91
N PRO A 34 1.43 4.28 -5.15
CA PRO A 34 2.22 4.87 -4.07
C PRO A 34 1.47 6.05 -3.46
N TYR A 35 1.58 6.22 -2.15
CA TYR A 35 1.21 7.47 -1.51
C TYR A 35 2.29 8.52 -1.79
N ASN A 36 1.87 9.75 -2.07
CA ASN A 36 2.74 10.91 -2.29
C ASN A 36 2.35 12.00 -1.29
N SER A 37 3.29 12.42 -0.43
CA SER A 37 3.05 13.48 0.55
C SER A 37 2.69 14.82 -0.07
N ASP A 38 3.16 15.10 -1.29
CA ASP A 38 2.93 16.39 -1.96
C ASP A 38 1.48 16.54 -2.44
N ASP A 39 0.84 15.42 -2.78
CA ASP A 39 -0.53 15.39 -3.31
C ASP A 39 -1.58 15.22 -2.21
N TYR A 40 -1.20 14.65 -1.06
CA TYR A 40 -2.15 14.18 -0.05
C TYR A 40 -1.72 14.48 1.38
N THR A 41 -2.14 15.63 1.91
CA THR A 41 -1.89 15.97 3.33
C THR A 41 -3.19 15.96 4.12
N ASN A 42 -3.38 14.96 4.99
CA ASN A 42 -4.52 15.00 5.90
C ASN A 42 -4.33 14.22 7.20
N PHE A 43 -3.10 14.11 7.72
CA PHE A 43 -2.85 13.35 8.93
C PHE A 43 -3.12 14.15 10.20
N VAL A 44 -3.43 13.45 11.29
CA VAL A 44 -3.57 14.05 12.63
C VAL A 44 -2.21 14.50 13.16
N SER A 45 -1.15 13.71 12.93
CA SER A 45 0.21 14.02 13.34
C SER A 45 1.05 14.41 12.12
N PRO A 46 1.82 15.51 12.16
CA PRO A 46 2.72 15.90 11.07
C PRO A 46 3.80 14.85 10.80
N ASP A 47 4.27 14.13 11.83
CA ASP A 47 5.23 13.01 11.67
C ASP A 47 4.66 11.86 10.82
N ASP A 48 3.33 11.83 10.64
CA ASP A 48 2.66 10.82 9.84
C ASP A 48 2.50 11.22 8.37
N GLU A 49 2.89 12.43 7.98
CA GLU A 49 2.77 12.93 6.60
C GLU A 49 3.85 12.39 5.67
N HIS A 50 4.99 11.94 6.22
CA HIS A 50 6.07 11.32 5.45
C HIS A 50 5.62 10.05 4.73
N ASP A 51 6.28 9.67 3.64
CA ASP A 51 5.93 8.44 2.90
C ASP A 51 6.31 7.16 3.66
N MET A 52 7.29 7.25 4.55
CA MET A 52 7.87 6.10 5.28
C MET A 52 7.07 5.77 6.53
N CYS A 53 6.75 4.50 6.72
CA CYS A 53 5.95 4.00 7.83
C CYS A 53 6.60 2.80 8.51
N ASN A 54 6.28 2.55 9.78
CA ASN A 54 6.76 1.38 10.50
C ASN A 54 5.71 0.26 10.40
N VAL A 55 6.05 -0.80 9.65
CA VAL A 55 5.16 -1.95 9.38
C VAL A 55 4.86 -2.74 10.66
N GLY A 56 5.72 -2.64 11.67
CA GLY A 56 5.51 -3.29 12.97
C GLY A 56 4.50 -2.59 13.87
N SER A 57 4.26 -1.28 13.67
CA SER A 57 3.37 -0.49 14.54
C SER A 57 2.08 -0.03 13.87
N VAL A 58 2.09 0.14 12.53
CA VAL A 58 0.94 0.67 11.79
C VAL A 58 0.58 -0.26 10.66
N GLY A 59 -0.64 -0.80 10.74
CA GLY A 59 -1.21 -1.58 9.66
C GLY A 59 -1.96 -0.73 8.64
N THR A 60 -2.69 0.27 9.11
CA THR A 60 -3.69 0.99 8.30
C THR A 60 -4.08 2.32 8.97
N PHE A 61 -4.92 3.09 8.29
CA PHE A 61 -5.34 4.42 8.70
C PHE A 61 -6.87 4.50 8.72
N ILE A 62 -7.41 5.28 9.66
CA ILE A 62 -8.83 5.60 9.72
C ILE A 62 -9.06 7.06 9.38
N TYR A 63 -10.15 7.34 8.67
CA TYR A 63 -10.71 8.69 8.65
C TYR A 63 -11.46 8.93 9.95
N ASN A 64 -11.21 10.08 10.59
CA ASN A 64 -11.84 10.44 11.85
C ASN A 64 -12.68 11.72 11.72
N GLY A 65 -14.00 11.56 11.66
CA GLY A 65 -14.96 12.67 11.55
C GLY A 65 -14.96 13.61 12.77
N VAL A 66 -14.56 13.12 13.95
CA VAL A 66 -14.39 13.94 15.16
C VAL A 66 -13.21 14.89 14.98
N LEU A 67 -12.16 14.43 14.31
CA LEU A 67 -10.95 15.21 14.02
C LEU A 67 -11.06 15.95 12.68
N LYS A 68 -12.25 16.43 12.33
CA LYS A 68 -12.52 17.18 11.08
C LYS A 68 -12.05 16.44 9.81
N GLY A 69 -12.13 15.11 9.83
CA GLY A 69 -11.77 14.26 8.70
C GLY A 69 -10.28 13.96 8.56
N LYS A 70 -9.47 14.28 9.58
CA LYS A 70 -8.06 13.91 9.61
C LYS A 70 -7.88 12.38 9.69
N TRP A 71 -6.79 11.90 9.13
CA TRP A 71 -6.39 10.51 9.07
C TRP A 71 -5.53 10.16 10.27
N GLN A 72 -5.88 9.08 10.94
CA GLN A 72 -5.22 8.63 12.16
C GLN A 72 -4.66 7.22 11.96
N LYS A 73 -3.40 7.01 12.36
CA LYS A 73 -2.78 5.69 12.41
C LYS A 73 -3.60 4.76 13.30
N GLN A 74 -3.83 3.53 12.82
CA GLN A 74 -4.56 2.54 13.58
C GLN A 74 -4.02 1.14 13.36
N VAL A 75 -4.05 0.34 14.43
CA VAL A 75 -3.70 -1.08 14.38
C VAL A 75 -4.86 -1.87 13.76
N PHE A 76 -4.56 -2.83 12.89
CA PHE A 76 -5.55 -3.67 12.19
C PHE A 76 -6.52 -4.43 13.12
N ASN A 77 -6.17 -4.60 14.39
CA ASN A 77 -7.01 -5.31 15.35
C ASN A 77 -8.21 -4.50 15.85
N ARG A 78 -8.28 -3.19 15.55
CA ARG A 78 -9.42 -2.36 15.94
C ARG A 78 -10.63 -2.68 15.06
N THR A 79 -11.78 -2.91 15.68
CA THR A 79 -13.04 -3.09 14.97
C THR A 79 -13.61 -1.72 14.60
N VAL A 80 -13.64 -1.42 13.30
CA VAL A 80 -14.42 -0.30 12.75
C VAL A 80 -15.49 -0.90 11.86
N THR A 81 -16.73 -0.49 12.05
CA THR A 81 -17.91 -1.07 11.38
C THR A 81 -18.09 -0.59 9.95
N THR A 82 -17.34 0.44 9.56
CA THR A 82 -17.57 1.19 8.32
C THR A 82 -16.26 1.24 7.52
N LEU A 83 -16.38 0.96 6.22
CA LEU A 83 -15.31 1.01 5.24
C LEU A 83 -15.75 1.97 4.13
N MET A 84 -14.85 2.84 3.67
CA MET A 84 -15.09 3.68 2.50
C MET A 84 -14.50 3.02 1.26
N CYS A 85 -15.33 2.85 0.23
CA CYS A 85 -14.92 2.33 -1.07
C CYS A 85 -15.08 3.42 -2.12
N SER A 86 -14.07 3.63 -2.96
CA SER A 86 -14.19 4.41 -4.19
C SER A 86 -14.28 3.46 -5.39
N ARG A 87 -14.97 3.89 -6.42
CA ARG A 87 -14.98 3.24 -7.73
C ARG A 87 -14.72 4.35 -8.76
N PRO A 88 -13.88 4.12 -9.78
CA PRO A 88 -13.80 5.05 -10.91
C PRO A 88 -15.19 5.26 -11.47
N ASP A 89 -15.54 6.51 -11.80
CA ASP A 89 -16.75 6.74 -12.59
C ASP A 89 -16.67 5.87 -13.85
N PRO A 90 -17.77 5.23 -14.25
CA PRO A 90 -17.78 4.52 -15.53
C PRO A 90 -17.35 5.52 -16.59
N GLU A 91 -16.35 5.16 -17.40
CA GLU A 91 -15.97 6.00 -18.54
C GLU A 91 -17.25 6.38 -19.29
N PRO A 92 -17.41 7.68 -19.63
CA PRO A 92 -18.60 8.12 -20.34
C PRO A 92 -18.74 7.25 -21.58
N ILE A 93 -19.85 6.52 -21.67
CA ILE A 93 -20.14 5.65 -22.82
C ILE A 93 -19.96 6.55 -24.03
N PRO A 94 -19.03 6.23 -24.96
CA PRO A 94 -18.83 7.05 -26.14
C PRO A 94 -20.20 7.26 -26.77
N PRO A 95 -20.57 8.51 -27.13
CA PRO A 95 -21.91 8.82 -27.59
C PRO A 95 -22.25 7.81 -28.68
N THR A 96 -23.24 6.95 -28.42
CA THR A 96 -23.68 5.92 -29.36
C THR A 96 -23.87 6.63 -30.68
N THR A 97 -22.97 6.37 -31.63
CA THR A 97 -22.99 6.99 -32.94
C THR A 97 -24.36 6.68 -33.48
N SER A 98 -25.24 7.68 -33.43
CA SER A 98 -26.61 7.51 -33.88
C SER A 98 -26.44 7.22 -35.35
N ILE A 99 -26.70 5.97 -35.75
CA ILE A 99 -26.76 5.59 -37.16
C ILE A 99 -27.83 6.51 -37.73
N THR A 100 -27.38 7.62 -38.29
CA THR A 100 -28.23 8.62 -38.90
C THR A 100 -28.61 7.98 -40.21
N THR A 101 -29.71 7.23 -40.21
CA THR A 101 -30.44 6.91 -41.41
C THR A 101 -30.80 8.27 -42.02
N LYS A 102 -30.05 8.69 -43.04
CA LYS A 102 -30.31 9.89 -43.82
C LYS A 102 -31.67 9.72 -44.50
N THR A 103 -32.74 10.11 -43.84
CA THR A 103 -33.98 10.46 -44.51
C THR A 103 -33.76 11.85 -45.08
N THR A 104 -33.52 11.90 -46.39
CA THR A 104 -33.39 13.13 -47.16
C THR A 104 -34.72 13.86 -47.13
N THR A 105 -34.90 14.79 -46.19
CA THR A 105 -36.01 15.75 -46.22
C THR A 105 -35.44 17.09 -46.63
N THR A 106 -35.75 17.48 -47.86
CA THR A 106 -35.47 18.80 -48.43
C THR A 106 -36.22 19.85 -47.62
N THR A 107 -35.52 20.59 -46.76
CA THR A 107 -36.09 21.74 -46.04
C THR A 107 -35.49 23.03 -46.59
N THR A 108 -36.38 23.82 -47.20
CA THR A 108 -36.13 25.14 -47.74
C THR A 108 -35.66 26.11 -46.65
N ARG A 109 -34.47 26.65 -46.84
CA ARG A 109 -33.78 27.62 -46.00
C ARG A 109 -34.49 28.98 -46.06
N ARG A 110 -34.95 29.51 -44.92
CA ARG A 110 -35.24 30.94 -44.76
C ARG A 110 -34.17 31.55 -43.86
N THR A 111 -33.38 32.43 -44.45
CA THR A 111 -32.29 33.18 -43.84
C THR A 111 -32.83 34.28 -42.93
N THR A 112 -32.39 34.29 -41.67
CA THR A 112 -32.38 35.51 -40.85
C THR A 112 -31.13 35.49 -39.96
N GLN A 113 -30.19 36.38 -40.26
CA GLN A 113 -29.18 36.96 -39.36
C GLN A 113 -29.87 38.00 -38.44
N PRO A 114 -29.19 38.67 -37.48
CA PRO A 114 -27.90 38.41 -36.81
C PRO A 114 -28.04 38.54 -35.26
N ILE A 115 -26.93 38.52 -34.51
CA ILE A 115 -26.45 39.60 -33.61
C ILE A 115 -25.22 39.13 -32.81
N VAL A 116 -24.25 40.04 -32.76
CA VAL A 116 -22.90 39.96 -32.21
C VAL A 116 -22.89 40.52 -30.78
N ALA A 117 -22.12 39.89 -29.89
CA ALA A 117 -21.48 40.45 -28.69
C ALA A 117 -20.38 39.43 -28.33
N ASP A 118 -19.07 39.65 -28.35
CA ASP A 118 -18.17 40.78 -28.04
C ASP A 118 -18.22 41.26 -26.58
N GLU A 119 -17.33 40.68 -25.76
CA GLU A 119 -16.82 41.12 -24.45
C GLU A 119 -15.59 40.22 -24.18
N THR A 120 -14.36 40.65 -24.46
CA THR A 120 -13.48 41.59 -23.73
C THR A 120 -13.09 41.13 -22.31
N THR A 121 -11.93 40.46 -22.26
CA THR A 121 -10.76 40.70 -21.38
C THR A 121 -10.95 41.13 -19.93
N THR A 122 -10.36 40.37 -18.99
CA THR A 122 -9.46 40.96 -17.96
C THR A 122 -8.53 39.89 -17.38
N ASP A 123 -7.25 40.05 -17.69
CA ASP A 123 -6.10 39.48 -16.98
C ASP A 123 -5.92 40.21 -15.64
N LEU A 124 -5.57 39.47 -14.59
CA LEU A 124 -4.92 40.00 -13.39
C LEU A 124 -3.87 39.00 -12.91
N ASP A 125 -2.61 39.42 -13.08
CA ASP A 125 -1.43 38.95 -12.38
C ASP A 125 -1.57 39.22 -10.86
N ASP A 126 -0.99 38.36 -10.01
CA ASP A 126 -0.32 38.86 -8.81
C ASP A 126 0.81 37.93 -8.34
N GLU A 127 1.94 38.57 -8.07
CA GLU A 127 3.20 38.02 -7.59
C GLU A 127 3.12 37.64 -6.10
N GLY A 128 3.93 36.65 -5.68
CA GLY A 128 4.00 36.24 -4.28
C GLY A 128 5.31 35.55 -3.91
N ARG A 129 6.42 36.23 -4.18
CA ARG A 129 7.81 35.87 -3.85
C ARG A 129 8.06 35.99 -2.34
N THR A 130 8.65 34.95 -1.72
CA THR A 130 9.43 35.10 -0.49
C THR A 130 10.65 34.18 -0.46
N THR A 131 11.81 34.80 -0.62
CA THR A 131 13.17 34.34 -0.35
C THR A 131 13.54 34.52 1.13
N THR A 132 14.60 33.81 1.57
CA THR A 132 15.43 33.85 2.81
C THR A 132 15.26 32.57 3.64
N THR A 133 16.30 31.85 4.08
CA THR A 133 17.60 32.33 4.59
C THR A 133 18.66 31.23 4.46
N ASP A 134 19.88 31.65 4.15
CA ASP A 134 21.12 30.89 4.28
C ASP A 134 21.38 30.43 5.72
N ASP A 135 22.25 29.43 5.87
CA ASP A 135 23.57 29.59 6.51
C ASP A 135 23.97 28.41 7.43
N ASN A 136 25.17 27.92 7.12
CA ASN A 136 26.24 27.65 8.07
C ASN A 136 26.52 26.24 8.66
N THR A 137 27.70 25.75 8.26
CA THR A 137 28.81 25.24 9.10
C THR A 137 29.03 23.72 9.21
N GLU A 138 30.00 23.25 8.41
CA GLU A 138 31.08 22.28 8.71
C GLU A 138 31.73 22.53 10.11
N PRO A 139 32.76 21.83 10.62
CA PRO A 139 33.44 20.61 10.16
C PRO A 139 33.67 19.59 11.30
N THR A 140 34.38 18.50 11.01
CA THR A 140 35.61 18.06 11.73
C THR A 140 35.69 16.54 11.87
N GLU A 141 36.56 15.99 11.03
CA GLU A 141 37.28 14.72 11.15
C GLU A 141 38.17 14.69 12.42
N PRO A 142 38.49 13.51 12.97
CA PRO A 142 39.91 13.14 12.92
C PRO A 142 40.18 11.66 12.63
N ALA A 143 41.24 11.46 11.83
CA ALA A 143 42.07 10.27 11.70
C ALA A 143 42.62 9.79 13.06
N ASP A 144 42.80 8.49 13.32
CA ASP A 144 43.96 7.58 13.05
C ASP A 144 44.13 6.70 14.34
N PRO A 145 45.06 5.73 14.52
CA PRO A 145 45.78 4.83 13.62
C PRO A 145 45.67 3.31 13.97
N THR A 146 46.06 2.50 12.99
CA THR A 146 46.95 1.33 13.03
C THR A 146 47.27 0.64 14.38
N THR A 147 47.10 -0.68 14.44
CA THR A 147 47.94 -1.57 15.26
C THR A 147 48.19 -2.87 14.51
N GLU A 148 49.37 -2.96 13.93
CA GLU A 148 50.02 -4.18 13.47
C GLU A 148 50.42 -5.04 14.69
N SER A 149 50.39 -6.36 14.54
CA SER A 149 51.18 -7.26 15.37
C SER A 149 51.72 -8.41 14.50
N PRO A 150 53.05 -8.51 14.32
CA PRO A 150 53.69 -9.63 13.64
C PRO A 150 54.17 -10.69 14.65
N THR A 151 54.78 -11.76 14.11
CA THR A 151 55.63 -12.76 14.80
C THR A 151 54.80 -13.93 15.38
N VAL A 152 55.07 -15.21 15.11
CA VAL A 152 56.35 -15.93 15.08
C VAL A 152 56.31 -17.10 14.09
N VAL A 153 57.29 -17.13 13.19
CA VAL A 153 57.77 -18.31 12.47
C VAL A 153 58.64 -19.13 13.40
N THR A 154 58.32 -20.41 13.62
CA THR A 154 59.29 -21.38 14.16
C THR A 154 59.37 -22.57 13.22
N THR A 155 60.37 -22.50 12.34
CA THR A 155 60.90 -23.60 11.55
C THR A 155 61.77 -24.47 12.44
N MET A 156 61.42 -25.74 12.60
CA MET A 156 62.35 -26.76 13.12
C MET A 156 62.41 -27.90 12.11
N THR A 157 63.51 -27.89 11.37
CA THR A 157 63.98 -28.94 10.47
C THR A 157 64.50 -30.11 11.32
N THR A 158 63.92 -31.30 11.18
CA THR A 158 64.53 -32.54 11.71
C THR A 158 64.40 -33.68 10.70
N SER A 159 65.54 -33.95 10.07
CA SER A 159 66.13 -35.23 9.65
C SER A 159 65.23 -36.41 9.31
N GLU A 160 65.35 -36.84 8.05
CA GLU A 160 64.93 -38.13 7.51
C GLU A 160 65.66 -39.32 8.17
N GLN A 161 64.93 -40.42 8.37
CA GLN A 161 65.48 -41.77 8.36
C GLN A 161 64.43 -42.74 7.77
N PRO A 162 64.80 -43.65 6.84
CA PRO A 162 63.84 -44.52 6.20
C PRO A 162 63.70 -45.82 6.99
N THR A 163 62.47 -46.18 7.35
CA THR A 163 62.18 -47.52 7.87
C THR A 163 60.91 -48.08 7.22
N THR A 164 61.12 -49.26 6.66
CA THR A 164 60.26 -50.12 5.87
C THR A 164 58.98 -50.60 6.58
N SER A 165 57.88 -50.54 5.83
CA SER A 165 56.75 -51.49 5.75
C SER A 165 56.21 -52.15 7.02
N HIS A 166 55.00 -51.77 7.42
CA HIS A 166 54.00 -52.74 7.90
C HIS A 166 52.58 -52.20 7.63
N ILE A 167 51.88 -52.81 6.67
CA ILE A 167 50.48 -52.53 6.37
C ILE A 167 49.66 -53.18 7.50
N ASN A 168 49.38 -52.39 8.55
CA ASN A 168 48.48 -52.80 9.62
C ASN A 168 47.11 -52.14 9.39
N SER A 169 46.11 -53.01 9.21
CA SER A 169 44.70 -52.74 9.03
C SER A 169 44.14 -51.69 10.02
N HIS A 170 43.64 -50.58 9.47
CA HIS A 170 42.55 -49.72 9.96
C HIS A 170 42.25 -49.73 11.47
N ALA A 171 43.23 -49.36 12.29
CA ALA A 171 42.93 -48.75 13.59
C ALA A 171 42.68 -47.26 13.32
N LEU A 172 41.42 -46.88 13.06
CA LEU A 172 41.03 -45.47 13.06
C LEU A 172 41.53 -44.86 14.36
N THR A 173 42.35 -43.82 14.24
CA THR A 173 42.91 -43.17 15.42
C THR A 173 41.74 -42.58 16.22
N GLN A 174 41.81 -42.62 17.55
CA GLN A 174 40.74 -42.11 18.43
C GLN A 174 40.27 -40.69 18.03
N LEU A 175 41.16 -39.89 17.46
CA LEU A 175 40.88 -38.53 16.97
C LEU A 175 39.96 -38.51 15.74
N GLU A 176 40.12 -39.44 14.79
CA GLU A 176 39.23 -39.56 13.63
C GLU A 176 37.82 -39.96 14.05
N LEU A 177 37.69 -40.82 15.06
CA LEU A 177 36.38 -41.23 15.58
C LEU A 177 35.66 -40.05 16.26
N ILE A 178 36.37 -39.23 17.04
CA ILE A 178 35.81 -38.01 17.64
C ILE A 178 35.35 -37.02 16.56
N LEU A 179 36.12 -36.85 15.49
CA LEU A 179 35.77 -35.94 14.40
C LEU A 179 34.49 -36.39 13.66
N ILE A 180 34.34 -37.69 13.42
CA ILE A 180 33.13 -38.26 12.82
C ILE A 180 31.90 -38.01 13.72
N ILE A 181 32.02 -38.20 15.03
CA ILE A 181 30.91 -37.96 15.98
C ILE A 181 30.50 -36.48 15.97
N MET A 182 31.47 -35.56 15.98
CA MET A 182 31.19 -34.12 15.93
C MET A 182 30.46 -33.74 14.64
N LEU A 183 30.90 -34.24 13.48
CA LEU A 183 30.24 -33.98 12.19
C LEU A 183 28.82 -34.57 12.14
N ALA A 184 28.64 -35.78 12.67
CA ALA A 184 27.32 -36.41 12.78
C ALA A 184 26.37 -35.60 13.69
N SER A 185 26.87 -35.04 14.79
CA SER A 185 26.07 -34.20 15.69
C SER A 185 25.63 -32.90 15.02
N ILE A 186 26.52 -32.23 14.29
CA ILE A 186 26.23 -30.96 13.61
C ILE A 186 25.19 -31.20 12.50
N THR A 187 25.40 -32.23 11.67
CA THR A 187 24.44 -32.57 10.60
C THR A 187 23.05 -32.92 11.16
N LEU A 188 22.97 -33.64 12.27
CA LEU A 188 21.71 -33.94 12.95
C LEU A 188 21.00 -32.66 13.44
N THR A 189 21.74 -31.73 14.07
CA THR A 189 21.14 -30.46 14.54
C THR A 189 20.60 -29.60 13.39
N VAL A 190 21.32 -29.53 12.27
CA VAL A 190 20.87 -28.81 11.07
C VAL A 190 19.58 -29.41 10.50
N ILE A 191 19.49 -30.75 10.42
CA ILE A 191 18.28 -31.44 9.96
C ILE A 191 17.08 -31.14 10.87
N ILE A 192 17.28 -31.14 12.20
CA ILE A 192 16.21 -30.83 13.16
C ILE A 192 15.72 -29.39 12.98
N VAL A 193 16.62 -28.42 12.82
CA VAL A 193 16.25 -27.01 12.60
C VAL A 193 15.46 -26.84 11.30
N ILE A 194 15.88 -27.49 10.22
CA ILE A 194 15.16 -27.47 8.94
C ILE A 194 13.76 -28.10 9.10
N MET A 195 13.65 -29.24 9.78
CA MET A 195 12.35 -29.88 10.06
C MET A 195 11.42 -28.97 10.88
N LEU A 196 11.93 -28.33 11.94
CA LEU A 196 11.15 -27.38 12.73
C LEU A 196 10.70 -26.17 11.90
N TYR A 197 11.57 -25.63 11.05
CA TYR A 197 11.22 -24.56 10.13
C TYR A 197 10.08 -24.96 9.18
N PHE A 198 10.15 -26.15 8.58
CA PHE A 198 9.08 -26.64 7.70
C PHE A 198 7.78 -26.92 8.44
N LEU A 199 7.83 -27.44 9.67
CA LEU A 199 6.64 -27.64 10.51
C LEU A 199 5.98 -26.30 10.86
N CYS A 200 6.75 -25.31 11.31
CA CYS A 200 6.24 -23.97 11.58
C CYS A 200 5.65 -23.31 10.32
N LYS A 201 6.31 -23.48 9.17
CA LYS A 201 5.82 -22.98 7.87
C LYS A 201 4.51 -23.65 7.47
N ARG A 202 4.37 -24.97 7.70
CA ARG A 202 3.15 -25.73 7.40
C ARG A 202 1.98 -25.30 8.28
N ILE A 203 2.19 -25.16 9.59
CA ILE A 203 1.15 -24.69 10.53
C ILE A 203 0.68 -23.28 10.17
N ARG A 204 1.59 -22.38 9.76
CA ARG A 204 1.21 -21.02 9.32
C ARG A 204 0.31 -21.03 8.08
N LYS A 205 0.56 -21.91 7.11
CA LYS A 205 -0.28 -22.00 5.90
C LYS A 205 -1.72 -22.42 6.21
N GLU A 206 -1.89 -23.39 7.10
CA GLU A 206 -3.23 -23.88 7.48
C GLU A 206 -4.05 -22.80 8.20
N ARG A 207 -3.42 -22.02 9.09
CA ARG A 207 -4.09 -20.91 9.80
C ARG A 207 -4.54 -19.77 8.88
N VAL A 208 -3.73 -19.41 7.87
CA VAL A 208 -4.08 -18.35 6.93
C VAL A 208 -5.28 -18.76 6.05
N GLN A 209 -5.33 -20.02 5.62
CA GLN A 209 -6.43 -20.52 4.79
C GLN A 209 -7.75 -20.62 5.57
N GLU A 210 -7.70 -20.95 6.87
CA GLU A 210 -8.86 -20.94 7.76
C GLU A 210 -9.43 -19.52 7.94
N ILE A 211 -8.59 -18.51 8.11
CA ILE A 211 -9.02 -17.11 8.25
C ILE A 211 -9.68 -16.60 6.96
N VAL A 212 -9.07 -16.85 5.80
CA VAL A 212 -9.60 -16.43 4.49
C VAL A 212 -10.95 -17.09 4.20
N SER A 213 -11.08 -18.40 4.44
CA SER A 213 -12.34 -19.12 4.21
C SER A 213 -13.46 -18.68 5.18
N ASN A 214 -13.13 -18.36 6.43
CA ASN A 214 -14.09 -17.80 7.38
C ASN A 214 -14.51 -16.37 7.03
N MET A 215 -13.61 -15.54 6.49
CA MET A 215 -13.97 -14.23 5.96
C MET A 215 -14.90 -14.35 4.75
N GLN A 216 -14.58 -15.22 3.79
CA GLN A 216 -15.42 -15.42 2.61
C GLN A 216 -16.82 -15.93 2.98
N LYS A 217 -16.94 -16.86 3.93
CA LYS A 217 -18.24 -17.30 4.46
C LYS A 217 -19.04 -16.17 5.13
N ARG A 218 -18.38 -15.22 5.81
CA ARG A 218 -19.05 -14.05 6.39
C ARG A 218 -19.53 -13.06 5.33
N PHE A 219 -18.75 -12.84 4.28
CA PHE A 219 -19.17 -11.98 3.16
C PHE A 219 -20.33 -12.58 2.36
N SER A 220 -20.35 -13.90 2.14
CA SER A 220 -21.47 -14.56 1.46
C SER A 220 -22.78 -14.57 2.26
N ARG A 221 -22.72 -14.51 3.60
CA ARG A 221 -23.92 -14.42 4.45
C ARG A 221 -24.43 -13.00 4.67
N SER A 222 -23.63 -11.97 4.39
CA SER A 222 -23.99 -10.58 4.70
C SER A 222 -24.82 -9.87 3.61
N ASN A 223 -25.07 -10.48 2.45
CA ASN A 223 -25.62 -9.76 1.29
C ASN A 223 -27.04 -10.17 0.84
N THR A 224 -27.87 -10.76 1.72
CA THR A 224 -29.25 -11.09 1.31
C THR A 224 -30.38 -10.64 2.21
N ASN A 225 -30.16 -10.19 3.46
CA ASN A 225 -31.29 -9.82 4.33
C ASN A 225 -30.99 -8.70 5.34
N ALA A 226 -30.07 -7.78 5.04
CA ALA A 226 -30.12 -6.50 5.73
C ALA A 226 -31.33 -5.76 5.17
N ILE A 227 -32.49 -5.94 5.81
CA ILE A 227 -33.65 -5.05 5.65
C ILE A 227 -33.13 -3.68 6.10
N VAL A 228 -32.60 -2.93 5.15
CA VAL A 228 -32.36 -1.50 5.30
C VAL A 228 -33.76 -0.96 5.57
N ARG A 229 -34.02 -0.61 6.83
CA ARG A 229 -35.14 0.27 7.15
C ARG A 229 -34.82 1.56 6.41
N THR A 230 -35.35 1.68 5.20
CA THR A 230 -35.42 2.96 4.51
C THR A 230 -36.26 3.83 5.42
N ASP A 231 -35.63 4.83 6.00
CA ASP A 231 -36.33 5.85 6.75
C ASP A 231 -37.46 6.41 5.87
N GLU A 232 -38.63 6.70 6.45
CA GLU A 232 -39.83 7.09 5.68
C GLU A 232 -39.64 8.36 4.83
N TRP A 233 -38.59 9.13 5.12
CA TRP A 233 -38.20 10.35 4.40
C TRP A 233 -37.32 10.08 3.16
N GLU A 234 -36.87 8.84 2.95
CA GLU A 234 -36.03 8.48 1.81
C GLU A 234 -36.89 8.15 0.57
N ILE A 235 -36.81 9.00 -0.45
CA ILE A 235 -37.49 8.77 -1.72
C ILE A 235 -36.82 7.57 -2.41
N LYS A 236 -37.59 6.50 -2.62
CA LYS A 236 -37.08 5.30 -3.31
C LYS A 236 -36.50 5.68 -4.67
N ARG A 237 -35.30 5.18 -4.99
CA ARG A 237 -34.59 5.48 -6.24
C ARG A 237 -35.42 5.26 -7.51
N GLN A 238 -36.37 4.33 -7.49
CA GLN A 238 -37.29 4.08 -8.60
C GLN A 238 -38.18 5.28 -8.97
N PHE A 239 -38.37 6.24 -8.05
CA PHE A 239 -39.16 7.44 -8.27
C PHE A 239 -38.30 8.68 -8.58
N VAL A 240 -36.98 8.54 -8.68
CA VAL A 240 -36.07 9.66 -8.96
C VAL A 240 -35.37 9.41 -10.29
N GLY A 241 -35.68 10.24 -11.30
CA GLY A 241 -34.94 10.32 -12.54
C GLY A 241 -33.88 11.41 -12.48
N THR A 242 -32.70 11.19 -13.07
CA THR A 242 -31.68 12.23 -13.23
C THR A 242 -31.70 12.73 -14.67
N ASP A 243 -31.88 14.03 -14.85
CA ASP A 243 -31.85 14.70 -16.15
C ASP A 243 -30.41 15.10 -16.49
N TYR A 244 -29.67 14.17 -17.11
CA TYR A 244 -28.27 14.39 -17.49
C TYR A 244 -28.09 15.48 -18.57
N SER A 245 -29.17 15.91 -19.24
CA SER A 245 -29.10 17.01 -20.21
C SER A 245 -28.98 18.38 -19.54
N ARG A 246 -29.30 18.46 -18.24
CA ARG A 246 -29.38 19.73 -17.51
C ARG A 246 -28.44 19.71 -16.30
N GLN A 247 -27.18 20.00 -16.56
CA GLN A 247 -26.17 20.19 -15.51
C GLN A 247 -26.48 21.46 -14.71
N LEU A 248 -26.53 21.33 -13.39
CA LEU A 248 -26.75 22.43 -12.45
C LEU A 248 -25.44 23.08 -12.00
N GLY A 249 -24.34 22.34 -12.01
CA GLY A 249 -23.02 22.85 -11.66
C GLY A 249 -21.93 21.77 -11.64
N ARG A 250 -20.72 22.17 -11.25
CA ARG A 250 -19.58 21.28 -11.04
C ARG A 250 -18.86 21.70 -9.76
N GLY A 251 -18.70 20.78 -8.82
CA GLY A 251 -18.05 21.04 -7.53
C GLY A 251 -17.01 19.97 -7.20
N ALA A 252 -16.52 19.96 -5.96
CA ALA A 252 -15.53 19.00 -5.47
C ALA A 252 -15.98 17.52 -5.56
N PHE A 253 -17.29 17.28 -5.68
CA PHE A 253 -17.89 15.95 -5.84
C PHE A 253 -18.27 15.62 -7.30
N GLY A 254 -17.78 16.39 -8.28
CA GLY A 254 -18.09 16.19 -9.69
C GLY A 254 -19.25 17.05 -10.21
N SER A 255 -19.82 16.64 -11.34
CA SER A 255 -20.93 17.33 -12.01
C SER A 255 -22.27 17.01 -11.33
N VAL A 256 -23.06 18.04 -11.03
CA VAL A 256 -24.38 17.91 -10.42
C VAL A 256 -25.44 18.11 -11.51
N TYR A 257 -26.42 17.22 -11.58
CA TYR A 257 -27.51 17.24 -12.57
C TYR A 257 -28.86 17.39 -11.89
N LEU A 258 -29.86 17.88 -12.63
CA LEU A 258 -31.20 18.07 -12.10
C LEU A 258 -31.91 16.72 -11.88
N GLY A 259 -32.30 16.43 -10.64
CA GLY A 259 -33.19 15.31 -10.32
C GLY A 259 -34.67 15.67 -10.55
N ARG A 260 -35.46 14.75 -11.08
CA ARG A 260 -36.91 14.84 -11.19
C ARG A 260 -37.54 13.69 -10.42
N VAL A 261 -38.55 14.01 -9.60
CA VAL A 261 -39.32 13.00 -8.87
C VAL A 261 -40.57 12.67 -9.69
N PHE A 262 -40.78 11.40 -9.99
CA PHE A 262 -41.99 10.93 -10.66
C PHE A 262 -43.06 10.60 -9.62
N PRO A 263 -44.33 11.02 -9.84
CA PRO A 263 -45.42 10.56 -8.99
C PRO A 263 -45.54 9.04 -9.11
N GLY A 264 -45.48 8.32 -7.99
CA GLY A 264 -45.74 6.89 -7.97
C GLY A 264 -47.23 6.62 -8.21
N ASN A 265 -47.54 5.76 -9.18
CA ASN A 265 -48.89 5.20 -9.36
C ASN A 265 -49.26 4.24 -8.23
#